data_AF-A0A972SVZ6-F1
#
_entry.id   AF-A0A972SVZ6-F1
#
_cell.length_a   1.000
_cell.length_b   1.000
_cell.length_c   1.000
_cell.angle_alpha   90.00
_cell.angle_beta   90.00
_cell.angle_gamma   90.00
#
_symmetry.space_group_name_H-M   'P 1'
#
loop_
_entity.id
_entity.type
_entity.pdbx_description
1 polymer ?
#
loop_
_entity_poly.entity_id
_entity_poly.type
_entity_poly.pdbx_seq_one_letter_code
_entity_poly.pdbx_strand_id
1 'polypeptide(L)'
;MPQTSWSYRRELDLLDELCHIGQSEDINLINLQQVPVTLQMRVLETGRPLYVRDEIRLADFKEWVIRRYCDFEPDLKNLYRDFDAGLREEFL
;
A
#
# COMPACT_ATOMS: atom_id res chain seq x y z
N MET A 1 9.54 0.92 -13.58
CA MET A 1 8.61 -0.22 -13.45
C MET A 1 7.66 -0.18 -14.64
N PRO A 2 7.43 -1.28 -15.37
CA PRO A 2 6.55 -1.29 -16.54
C PRO A 2 5.13 -0.89 -16.09
N GLN A 3 4.55 0.09 -16.78
CA GLN A 3 3.26 0.70 -16.49
C GLN A 3 2.11 -0.26 -16.86
N THR A 4 1.95 -1.37 -16.14
CA THR A 4 0.77 -2.22 -16.30
C THR A 4 -0.31 -1.74 -15.35
N SER A 5 -0.89 -0.56 -15.62
CA SER A 5 -2.11 -0.15 -14.93
C SER A 5 -3.22 -1.11 -15.35
N TRP A 6 -3.80 -1.83 -14.40
CA TRP A 6 -5.02 -2.58 -14.70
C TRP A 6 -6.11 -1.58 -15.08
N SER A 7 -7.00 -1.98 -15.99
CA SER A 7 -8.24 -1.23 -16.19
C SER A 7 -9.05 -1.33 -14.89
N TYR A 8 -9.65 -0.23 -14.47
CA TYR A 8 -10.56 -0.19 -13.31
C TYR A 8 -11.63 -1.29 -13.38
N ARG A 9 -12.13 -1.59 -14.58
CA ARG A 9 -13.10 -2.67 -14.80
C ARG A 9 -12.56 -4.03 -14.36
N ARG A 10 -11.28 -4.32 -14.67
CA ARG A 10 -10.63 -5.57 -14.29
C ARG A 10 -10.42 -5.67 -12.78
N GLU A 11 -10.14 -4.56 -12.12
CA GLU A 11 -10.03 -4.53 -10.65
C GLU A 11 -11.37 -4.85 -9.99
N LEU A 12 -12.47 -4.31 -10.52
CA LEU A 12 -13.83 -4.62 -10.05
C LEU A 12 -14.21 -6.08 -10.30
N ASP A 13 -13.97 -6.60 -11.51
CA ASP A 13 -14.29 -7.99 -11.85
C ASP A 13 -13.54 -8.97 -10.93
N LEU A 14 -12.26 -8.70 -10.63
CA LEU A 14 -11.46 -9.52 -9.71
C LEU A 14 -11.94 -9.41 -8.26
N LEU A 15 -12.36 -8.22 -7.83
CA LEU A 15 -12.92 -8.04 -6.49
C LEU A 15 -14.20 -8.86 -6.33
N ASP A 16 -15.12 -8.81 -7.31
CA ASP A 16 -16.36 -9.59 -7.32
C ASP A 16 -16.07 -11.10 -7.23
N GLU A 17 -15.13 -11.59 -8.04
CA GLU A 17 -14.68 -12.99 -7.96
C GLU A 17 -14.13 -13.36 -6.57
N LEU A 18 -13.32 -12.49 -5.96
CA LEU A 18 -12.74 -12.72 -4.64
C LEU A 18 -13.80 -12.71 -3.53
N CYS A 19 -14.76 -11.79 -3.57
CA CYS A 19 -15.90 -11.76 -2.66
C CYS A 19 -16.74 -13.04 -2.79
N HIS A 20 -16.99 -13.49 -4.03
CA HIS A 20 -17.72 -14.72 -4.28
C HIS A 20 -16.96 -15.95 -3.75
N ILE A 21 -15.65 -16.05 -3.96
CA ILE A 21 -14.84 -17.16 -3.43
C ILE A 21 -14.79 -17.12 -1.89
N GLY A 22 -14.60 -15.93 -1.33
CA GLY A 22 -14.51 -15.71 0.11
C GLY A 22 -15.84 -15.79 0.85
N GLN A 23 -16.96 -15.82 0.11
CA GLN A 23 -18.34 -15.74 0.65
C GLN A 23 -18.50 -14.58 1.64
N SER A 24 -17.83 -13.46 1.35
CA SER A 24 -17.79 -12.28 2.20
C SER A 24 -17.64 -11.02 1.35
N GLU A 25 -18.47 -10.03 1.66
CA GLU A 25 -18.37 -8.68 1.08
C GLU A 25 -17.30 -7.83 1.77
N ASP A 26 -16.74 -8.29 2.90
CA ASP A 26 -15.66 -7.61 3.64
C ASP A 26 -14.27 -8.00 3.09
N ILE A 27 -14.12 -7.91 1.78
CA ILE A 27 -12.85 -8.13 1.08
C ILE A 27 -12.52 -6.86 0.32
N ASN A 28 -11.27 -6.40 0.44
CA ASN A 28 -10.77 -5.24 -0.27
C ASN A 28 -9.60 -5.65 -1.17
N LEU A 29 -9.63 -5.22 -2.43
CA LEU A 29 -8.57 -5.41 -3.40
C LEU A 29 -7.83 -4.10 -3.64
N ILE A 30 -6.51 -4.13 -3.49
CA ILE A 30 -5.66 -2.95 -3.67
C ILE A 30 -4.49 -3.28 -4.59
N ASN A 31 -4.30 -2.46 -5.62
CA ASN A 31 -3.17 -2.56 -6.52
C ASN A 31 -1.95 -1.82 -5.96
N LEU A 32 -0.97 -2.57 -5.43
CA LEU A 32 0.23 -1.99 -4.81
C LEU A 32 1.09 -1.13 -5.75
N GLN A 33 0.93 -1.25 -7.06
CA GLN A 33 1.67 -0.41 -8.02
C GLN A 33 1.12 1.03 -8.10
N GLN A 34 -0.13 1.26 -7.68
CA GLN A 34 -0.82 2.55 -7.81
C GLN A 34 -0.99 3.28 -6.47
N VAL A 35 -0.64 2.65 -5.35
CA VAL A 35 -0.83 3.24 -4.02
C VAL A 35 0.41 3.98 -3.52
N PRO A 36 0.26 4.93 -2.59
CA PRO A 36 1.39 5.62 -1.98
C PRO A 36 2.38 4.66 -1.30
N VAL A 37 3.66 5.05 -1.27
CA VAL A 37 4.74 4.25 -0.67
C VAL A 37 4.49 3.91 0.80
N THR A 38 3.77 4.77 1.52
CA THR A 38 3.39 4.53 2.93
C THR A 38 2.47 3.32 3.09
N LEU A 39 1.51 3.13 2.18
CA LEU A 39 0.63 1.97 2.19
C LEU A 39 1.36 0.70 1.74
N GLN A 40 2.26 0.83 0.76
CA GLN A 40 3.12 -0.29 0.34
C GLN A 40 4.01 -0.76 1.50
N MET A 41 4.62 0.18 2.24
CA MET A 41 5.42 -0.13 3.42
C MET A 41 4.60 -0.82 4.50
N ARG A 42 3.38 -0.32 4.80
CA ARG A 42 2.46 -0.96 5.75
C ARG A 42 2.17 -2.41 5.38
N VAL A 43 1.97 -2.70 4.10
CA VAL A 43 1.76 -4.07 3.61
C VAL A 43 3.00 -4.95 3.79
N LEU A 44 4.21 -4.39 3.63
CA LEU A 44 5.45 -5.13 3.91
C LEU A 44 5.64 -5.43 5.41
N GLU A 45 5.22 -4.52 6.29
CA GLU A 45 5.37 -4.67 7.74
C GLU A 45 4.35 -5.64 8.34
N THR A 46 3.09 -5.60 7.90
CA THR A 46 1.99 -6.35 8.53
C THR A 46 1.45 -7.49 7.68
N GLY A 47 1.66 -7.42 6.36
CA GLY A 47 1.09 -8.35 5.41
C GLY A 47 1.76 -9.72 5.45
N ARG A 48 1.02 -10.73 4.97
CA ARG A 48 1.54 -12.08 4.75
C ARG A 48 1.39 -12.45 3.27
N PRO A 49 2.44 -12.94 2.60
CA PRO A 49 2.33 -13.36 1.22
C PRO A 49 1.43 -14.60 1.12
N LEU A 50 0.37 -14.50 0.31
CA LEU A 50 -0.51 -15.65 -0.01
C LEU A 50 -0.01 -16.43 -1.22
N TYR A 51 0.55 -15.73 -2.21
CA TYR A 51 1.08 -16.31 -3.43
C TYR A 51 2.25 -15.46 -3.95
N VAL A 52 3.33 -16.15 -4.33
CA VAL A 52 4.50 -15.53 -4.95
C VAL A 52 4.86 -16.37 -6.17
N ARG A 53 4.84 -15.74 -7.34
CA ARG A 53 5.23 -16.38 -8.61
C ARG A 53 6.73 -16.30 -8.87
N ASP A 54 7.33 -15.18 -8.49
CA ASP A 54 8.72 -14.82 -8.78
C ASP A 54 9.32 -14.12 -7.55
N GLU A 55 10.21 -14.84 -6.87
CA GLU A 55 10.88 -14.39 -5.66
C GLU A 55 11.87 -13.24 -5.92
N ILE A 56 12.49 -13.22 -7.11
CA ILE A 56 13.44 -12.15 -7.47
C ILE A 56 12.67 -10.85 -7.61
N ARG A 57 11.56 -10.88 -8.33
CA ARG A 57 10.69 -9.71 -8.49
C ARG A 57 10.11 -9.23 -7.15
N LEU A 58 9.82 -10.14 -6.23
CA LEU A 58 9.38 -9.78 -4.89
C LEU A 58 10.49 -9.09 -4.09
N ALA A 59 11.73 -9.58 -4.18
CA ALA A 59 12.88 -8.95 -3.54
C ALA A 59 13.13 -7.54 -4.10
N ASP A 60 13.11 -7.36 -5.42
CA ASP A 60 13.26 -6.06 -6.07
C ASP A 60 12.18 -5.06 -5.62
N PHE A 61 10.94 -5.52 -5.50
CA PHE A 61 9.84 -4.71 -4.98
C PHE A 61 10.08 -4.29 -3.53
N LYS A 62 10.47 -5.23 -2.66
CA LYS A 62 10.76 -4.94 -1.24
C LYS A 62 11.88 -3.91 -1.10
N GLU A 63 12.98 -4.10 -1.81
CA GLU A 63 14.10 -3.16 -1.80
C GLU A 63 13.65 -1.76 -2.24
N TRP A 64 12.90 -1.69 -3.35
CA TRP A 64 12.42 -0.42 -3.90
C TRP A 64 11.51 0.34 -2.92
N VAL A 65 10.57 -0.36 -2.28
CA VAL A 65 9.65 0.23 -1.30
C VAL A 65 10.41 0.71 -0.08
N ILE A 66 11.27 -0.13 0.50
CA ILE A 66 12.02 0.21 1.72
C ILE A 66 12.89 1.44 1.48
N ARG A 67 13.66 1.46 0.38
CA ARG A 67 14.51 2.61 0.05
C ARG A 67 13.69 3.89 -0.06
N ARG A 68 12.60 3.86 -0.82
CA ARG A 68 11.77 5.05 -1.05
C ARG A 68 10.99 5.49 0.18
N TYR A 69 10.61 4.55 1.05
CA TYR A 69 10.00 4.87 2.33
C TYR A 69 11.02 5.52 3.26
N CYS A 70 12.24 4.99 3.39
CA CYS A 70 13.28 5.57 4.22
C CYS A 70 13.65 7.00 3.79
N ASP A 71 13.66 7.28 2.48
CA ASP A 71 13.88 8.65 1.98
C ASP A 71 12.73 9.61 2.37
N PHE A 72 11.49 9.11 2.44
CA PHE A 72 10.28 9.90 2.69
C PHE A 72 9.89 9.99 4.18
N GLU A 73 10.31 9.02 4.99
CA GLU A 73 9.90 8.89 6.39
C GLU A 73 10.24 10.12 7.25
N PRO A 74 11.42 10.75 7.12
CA PRO A 74 11.75 11.94 7.91
C PRO A 74 10.79 13.11 7.65
N ASP A 75 10.46 13.35 6.38
CA ASP A 75 9.54 14.41 5.96
C ASP A 75 8.14 14.14 6.50
N LEU A 76 7.68 12.90 6.38
CA LEU A 76 6.38 12.47 6.90
C LEU A 76 6.28 12.65 8.43
N LYS A 77 7.33 12.29 9.17
CA LYS A 77 7.39 12.47 10.62
C LYS A 77 7.34 13.94 11.03
N ASN A 78 8.03 14.82 10.29
CA ASN A 78 7.97 16.25 10.56
C ASN A 78 6.57 16.80 10.29
N LEU A 79 5.95 16.43 9.17
CA LEU A 79 4.57 16.82 8.86
C LEU A 79 3.59 16.42 9.98
N TYR A 80 3.68 15.20 10.50
CA TYR A 80 2.82 14.77 11.60
C TYR A 80 3.04 15.56 12.89
N ARG A 81 4.30 15.90 13.22
CA ARG A 81 4.60 16.72 14.40
C ARG A 81 4.02 18.12 14.27
N ASP A 82 4.17 18.75 13.10
CA ASP A 82 3.67 20.10 12.86
C ASP A 82 2.13 20.11 12.90
N PHE A 83 1.50 19.09 12.32
CA PHE A 83 0.06 18.92 12.36
C PHE A 83 -0.47 18.72 13.79
N ASP A 84 0.17 17.85 14.58
CA ASP A 84 -0.18 17.65 15.98
C ASP A 84 0.02 18.92 16.82
N ALA A 85 1.05 19.71 16.54
CA ALA A 85 1.30 20.98 17.22
C ALA A 85 0.17 21.99 16.91
N GLY A 86 -0.19 22.17 15.64
CA GLY A 86 -1.26 23.07 15.24
C GLY A 86 -2.62 22.68 15.83
N LEU A 87 -2.93 21.37 15.85
CA LEU A 87 -4.14 20.87 16.50
C LEU A 87 -4.17 21.16 18.01
N ARG A 88 -3.03 21.12 18.68
CA ARG A 88 -2.98 21.47 20.11
C ARG A 88 -3.18 22.96 20.33
N GLU A 89 -2.61 23.81 19.49
CA GLU A 89 -2.77 25.27 19.61
C GLU A 89 -4.21 25.75 19.36
N GLU A 90 -4.96 25.08 18.48
CA GLU A 90 -6.34 25.48 18.18
C GLU A 90 -7.38 24.94 19.18
N PHE A 91 -7.12 23.80 19.82
CA PHE A 91 -8.13 23.05 20.60
C PHE A 91 -7.77 22.84 22.08
N LEU A 92 -6.60 23.26 22.55
CA LEU A 92 -6.19 23.27 23.97
C LEU A 92 -5.77 24.67 24.40
#